data_AF-A0AA38PSG7-F1
#
_entry.id   AF-A0AA38PSG7-F1
#
_cell.length_a   1.000
_cell.length_b   1.000
_cell.length_c   1.000
_cell.angle_alpha   90.00
_cell.angle_beta   90.00
_cell.angle_gamma   90.00
#
_symmetry.space_group_name_H-M   'P 1'
#
loop_
_entity.id
_entity.type
_entity.pdbx_description
1 polymer ?
#
loop_
_entity_poly.entity_id
_entity_poly.type
_entity_poly.pdbx_seq_one_letter_code
_entity_poly.pdbx_strand_id
1 'polypeptide(L)'
;MIIVCSNIDAFGIDVPFFSLNIKPQYDWNYTSTVRKGLNNRTNPIMRGSILGVSISSSFLSQSYFLNFHLGMFYTRGSADNYNRSAAVTGDDKWSWDNIQPFLELNERFEPPANRHNITGQFDPSVHSFTGIHAVSPRFSDRYRHHGYPL
;
A
#
# COMPACT_ATOMS: atom_id res chain seq x y z
N MET A 1 11.83 -24.83 8.90
CA MET A 1 10.66 -24.54 9.76
C MET A 1 10.41 -23.04 9.67
N ILE A 2 9.34 -22.60 8.98
CA ILE A 2 8.96 -21.19 8.90
C ILE A 2 8.13 -20.91 10.15
N ILE A 3 8.66 -20.10 11.07
CA ILE A 3 7.92 -19.65 12.26
C ILE A 3 7.14 -18.41 11.84
N VAL A 4 5.81 -18.53 11.74
CA VAL A 4 4.90 -17.40 11.57
C VAL A 4 4.50 -16.93 12.97
N CYS A 5 4.84 -15.68 13.32
CA CYS A 5 4.48 -15.12 14.62
C CYS A 5 3.02 -14.64 14.62
N SER A 6 2.32 -14.87 15.74
CA SER A 6 1.01 -14.27 16.01
C SER A 6 1.17 -12.78 16.33
N ASN A 7 0.19 -11.98 15.91
CA ASN A 7 0.11 -10.54 16.15
C ASN A 7 -0.80 -10.18 17.34
N ILE A 8 -1.26 -11.15 18.13
CA ILE A 8 -2.06 -10.90 19.33
C ILE A 8 -1.22 -10.08 20.33
N ASP A 9 -1.79 -8.99 20.85
CA ASP A 9 -1.19 -8.05 21.80
C ASP A 9 0.08 -7.33 21.31
N ALA A 10 0.23 -7.15 20.00
CA ALA A 10 1.40 -6.54 19.39
C ALA A 10 1.27 -5.00 19.20
N PHE A 11 0.96 -4.26 20.27
CA PHE A 11 0.72 -2.81 20.25
C PHE A 11 1.71 -1.98 19.41
N GLY A 12 3.00 -2.37 19.42
CA GLY A 12 4.06 -1.71 18.66
C GLY A 12 3.93 -1.77 17.13
N ILE A 13 3.11 -2.68 16.59
CA ILE A 13 2.82 -2.81 15.15
C ILE A 13 1.36 -2.49 14.81
N ASP A 14 0.48 -2.38 15.81
CA ASP A 14 -0.96 -2.14 15.63
C ASP A 14 -1.29 -0.66 15.45
N VAL A 15 -0.50 0.22 16.07
CA VAL A 15 -0.74 1.66 16.04
C VAL A 15 -0.07 2.26 14.79
N PRO A 16 -0.83 2.96 13.93
CA PRO A 16 -0.27 3.54 12.73
C PRO A 16 0.77 4.60 13.10
N PHE A 17 1.89 4.62 12.38
CA PHE A 17 3.02 5.54 12.58
C PHE A 17 3.85 5.33 13.86
N PHE A 18 3.50 4.37 14.72
CA PHE A 18 4.20 4.13 16.00
C PHE A 18 5.43 3.22 15.86
N SER A 19 5.60 2.62 14.69
CA SER A 19 6.31 1.35 14.55
C SER A 19 7.64 1.48 13.82
N LEU A 20 8.17 2.70 13.69
CA LEU A 20 9.52 2.99 13.16
C LEU A 20 10.65 2.20 13.85
N ASN A 21 10.35 1.59 15.00
CA ASN A 21 11.20 0.62 15.70
C ASN A 21 10.51 -0.76 15.73
N ILE A 22 10.56 -1.49 14.61
CA ILE A 22 10.06 -2.87 14.53
C ILE A 22 10.90 -3.76 15.44
N LYS A 23 10.24 -4.54 16.30
CA LYS A 23 10.93 -5.57 17.08
C LYS A 23 11.43 -6.68 16.13
N PRO A 24 12.66 -7.21 16.30
CA PRO A 24 13.20 -8.26 15.43
C PRO A 24 12.32 -9.52 15.32
N GLN A 25 11.45 -9.76 16.30
CA GLN A 25 10.48 -10.86 16.30
C GLN A 25 9.39 -10.77 15.21
N TYR A 26 9.21 -9.59 14.60
CA TYR A 26 8.21 -9.34 13.55
C TYR A 26 8.84 -8.98 12.21
N ASP A 27 10.17 -9.02 12.10
CA ASP A 27 10.93 -8.72 10.89
C ASP A 27 11.80 -9.92 10.51
N TRP A 28 11.90 -10.20 9.22
CA TRP A 28 12.82 -11.22 8.69
C TRP A 28 14.29 -10.81 8.84
N ASN A 29 14.56 -9.56 9.21
CA ASN A 29 15.89 -9.00 9.46
C ASN A 29 16.82 -9.18 8.25
N TYR A 30 16.27 -8.99 7.05
CA TYR A 30 17.09 -9.04 5.84
C TYR A 30 17.99 -7.82 5.75
N THR A 31 19.21 -8.03 5.31
CA THR A 31 20.16 -6.97 5.00
C THR A 31 20.52 -7.05 3.53
N SER A 32 20.65 -5.90 2.88
CA SER A 32 21.16 -5.88 1.52
C SER A 32 22.63 -6.26 1.52
N THR A 33 23.10 -6.82 0.41
CA THR A 33 24.53 -6.92 0.14
C THR A 33 25.18 -5.52 0.12
N VAL A 34 26.49 -5.49 0.27
CA VAL A 34 27.30 -4.27 0.20
C VAL A 34 27.13 -3.61 -1.16
N ARG A 35 26.65 -2.36 -1.17
CA ARG A 35 26.42 -1.60 -2.42
C ARG A 35 27.50 -0.53 -2.60
N LYS A 36 28.29 -0.67 -3.68
CA LYS A 36 29.34 0.31 -4.06
C LYS A 36 28.78 1.73 -4.24
N GLY A 37 27.59 1.85 -4.82
CA GLY A 37 26.88 3.12 -5.00
C GLY A 37 26.38 3.78 -3.71
N LEU A 38 26.49 3.11 -2.56
CA LEU A 38 26.11 3.64 -1.24
C LEU A 38 27.31 3.66 -0.28
N ASN A 39 28.52 3.89 -0.79
CA ASN A 39 29.78 3.87 -0.03
C ASN A 39 30.04 2.54 0.68
N ASN A 40 29.78 1.42 -0.02
CA ASN A 40 29.93 0.06 0.52
C ASN A 40 29.14 -0.18 1.82
N ARG A 41 28.00 0.49 1.99
CA ARG A 41 27.10 0.25 3.12
C ARG A 41 26.12 -0.88 2.83
N THR A 42 25.68 -1.52 3.90
CA THR A 42 24.54 -2.43 3.94
C THR A 42 23.35 -1.70 4.55
N ASN A 43 22.16 -1.91 4.00
CA ASN A 43 20.93 -1.31 4.51
C ASN A 43 19.96 -2.42 4.93
N PRO A 44 19.25 -2.26 6.04
CA PRO A 44 18.18 -3.19 6.41
C PRO A 44 17.07 -3.14 5.34
N ILE A 45 16.56 -4.31 4.97
CA ILE A 45 15.40 -4.50 4.11
C ILE A 45 14.28 -5.02 5.00
N MET A 46 13.47 -4.10 5.51
CA MET A 46 12.34 -4.45 6.39
C MET A 46 11.35 -5.34 5.63
N ARG A 47 11.04 -6.51 6.18
CA ARG A 47 10.08 -7.48 5.66
C ARG A 47 9.41 -8.17 6.83
N GLY A 48 8.12 -8.02 7.00
CA GLY A 48 7.49 -8.62 8.17
C GLY A 48 7.30 -10.13 8.08
N SER A 49 7.36 -10.79 9.24
CA SER A 49 7.29 -12.24 9.42
C SER A 49 6.04 -12.71 10.18
N ILE A 50 4.90 -12.04 9.96
CA ILE A 50 3.61 -12.38 10.58
C ILE A 50 2.61 -12.84 9.51
N LEU A 51 1.49 -13.43 9.94
CA LEU A 51 0.45 -13.94 9.04
C LEU A 51 -0.14 -12.80 8.18
N GLY A 52 -0.24 -13.02 6.87
CA GLY A 52 -0.72 -12.01 5.89
C GLY A 52 0.36 -11.14 5.26
N VAL A 53 1.63 -11.24 5.66
CA VAL A 53 2.56 -10.12 5.45
C VAL A 53 3.52 -10.24 4.28
N SER A 54 3.60 -11.39 3.60
CA SER A 54 4.35 -11.51 2.34
C SER A 54 3.84 -10.53 1.25
N ILE A 55 2.60 -10.05 1.36
CA ILE A 55 1.97 -9.08 0.45
C ILE A 55 2.26 -7.62 0.86
N SER A 56 2.88 -7.38 2.02
CA SER A 56 3.05 -6.05 2.64
C SER A 56 4.30 -5.28 2.20
N SER A 57 5.04 -5.75 1.19
CA SER A 57 6.29 -5.11 0.76
C SER A 57 6.41 -4.84 -0.74
N SER A 58 5.35 -5.14 -1.51
CA SER A 58 5.24 -4.87 -2.93
C SER A 58 3.77 -4.84 -3.33
N PHE A 59 3.22 -3.63 -3.48
CA PHE A 59 2.13 -3.22 -4.37
C PHE A 59 0.84 -4.07 -4.53
N LEU A 60 0.57 -5.08 -3.72
CA LEU A 60 -0.68 -5.84 -3.85
C LEU A 60 -1.39 -6.00 -2.51
N SER A 61 -2.68 -5.66 -2.56
CA SER A 61 -3.78 -6.22 -1.79
C SER A 61 -3.54 -6.53 -0.31
N GLN A 62 -4.10 -5.67 0.52
CA GLN A 62 -4.88 -6.03 1.69
C GLN A 62 -4.47 -7.31 2.40
N SER A 63 -3.51 -7.17 3.29
CA SER A 63 -3.43 -8.05 4.42
C SER A 63 -3.19 -7.18 5.63
N TYR A 64 -4.18 -7.28 6.51
CA TYR A 64 -4.26 -6.65 7.81
C TYR A 64 -2.90 -6.75 8.52
N PHE A 65 -2.55 -5.69 9.23
CA PHE A 65 -1.48 -5.57 10.24
C PHE A 65 -0.09 -5.04 9.88
N LEU A 66 0.49 -5.20 8.68
CA LEU A 66 1.79 -4.55 8.39
C LEU A 66 1.80 -3.48 7.28
N ASN A 67 0.69 -3.31 6.56
CA ASN A 67 0.47 -2.11 5.75
C ASN A 67 0.07 -0.88 6.61
N PHE A 68 -0.21 -1.07 7.90
CA PHE A 68 -0.44 0.03 8.87
C PHE A 68 0.82 0.85 9.18
N HIS A 69 1.97 0.37 8.70
CA HIS A 69 3.25 0.64 9.31
C HIS A 69 3.98 1.85 8.71
N LEU A 70 3.68 2.26 7.46
CA LEU A 70 4.26 3.46 6.81
C LEU A 70 3.33 4.15 5.80
N GLY A 71 2.05 4.29 6.15
CA GLY A 71 1.09 5.04 5.36
C GLY A 71 0.30 4.16 4.41
N MET A 72 -0.96 3.95 4.78
CA MET A 72 -1.97 3.23 4.01
C MET A 72 -2.37 4.06 2.79
N PHE A 73 -1.44 4.27 1.86
CA PHE A 73 -1.68 4.98 0.62
C PHE A 73 -2.20 3.99 -0.42
N TYR A 74 -3.46 4.15 -0.78
CA TYR A 74 -4.00 3.49 -1.95
C TYR A 74 -3.63 4.29 -3.19
N THR A 75 -2.70 3.76 -3.99
CA THR A 75 -2.32 4.33 -5.29
C THR A 75 -2.32 3.22 -6.33
N ARG A 76 -2.97 3.45 -7.47
CA ARG A 76 -3.03 2.47 -8.56
C ARG A 76 -1.76 2.45 -9.42
N GLY A 77 -1.01 3.56 -9.45
CA GLY A 77 0.04 3.82 -10.43
C GLY A 77 -0.48 4.55 -11.66
N SER A 78 0.40 4.93 -12.58
CA SER A 78 0.01 5.58 -13.85
C SER A 78 -0.34 4.55 -14.92
N ALA A 79 -1.19 4.95 -15.88
CA ALA A 79 -1.54 4.12 -17.03
C ALA A 79 -0.30 3.62 -17.81
N ASP A 80 0.73 4.46 -17.93
CA ASP A 80 1.99 4.12 -18.59
C ASP A 80 2.71 2.93 -17.95
N ASN A 81 2.62 2.76 -16.62
CA ASN A 81 3.22 1.62 -15.94
C ASN A 81 2.54 0.29 -16.35
N TYR A 82 1.21 0.30 -16.51
CA TYR A 82 0.44 -0.86 -16.94
C TYR A 82 0.67 -1.16 -18.42
N ASN A 83 0.58 -0.14 -19.26
CA ASN A 83 0.83 -0.28 -20.70
C ASN A 83 2.26 -0.76 -21.00
N ARG A 84 3.26 -0.27 -20.24
CA ARG A 84 4.62 -0.80 -20.34
C ARG A 84 4.71 -2.26 -19.90
N SER A 85 3.96 -2.66 -18.87
CA SER A 85 3.94 -4.05 -18.40
C SER A 85 3.31 -4.97 -19.45
N ALA A 86 2.23 -4.54 -20.08
CA ALA A 86 1.64 -5.24 -21.23
C ALA A 86 2.64 -5.39 -22.39
N ALA A 87 3.33 -4.30 -22.76
CA ALA A 87 4.31 -4.33 -23.84
C ALA A 87 5.52 -5.24 -23.55
N VAL A 88 6.01 -5.27 -22.31
CA VAL A 88 7.15 -6.12 -21.92
C VAL A 88 6.76 -7.59 -21.85
N THR A 89 5.55 -7.90 -21.40
CA THR A 89 5.07 -9.28 -21.27
C THR A 89 4.48 -9.84 -22.56
N GLY A 90 4.10 -8.96 -23.49
CA GLY A 90 3.36 -9.32 -24.70
C GLY A 90 1.90 -9.72 -24.41
N ASP A 91 1.38 -9.39 -23.22
CA ASP A 91 0.01 -9.71 -22.80
C ASP A 91 -0.76 -8.42 -22.50
N ASP A 92 -1.69 -8.10 -23.40
CA ASP A 92 -2.55 -6.92 -23.30
C ASP A 92 -3.48 -6.94 -22.09
N LYS A 93 -3.67 -8.09 -21.41
CA LYS A 93 -4.44 -8.15 -20.15
C LYS A 93 -3.85 -7.28 -19.04
N TRP A 94 -2.56 -6.96 -19.12
CA TRP A 94 -1.89 -6.04 -18.19
C TRP A 94 -2.04 -4.56 -18.56
N SER A 95 -2.73 -4.22 -19.65
CA SER A 95 -2.95 -2.84 -20.05
C SER A 95 -3.82 -2.10 -19.04
N TRP A 96 -3.73 -0.77 -19.03
CA TRP A 96 -4.48 0.07 -18.11
C TRP A 96 -6.00 -0.13 -18.22
N ASP A 97 -6.50 -0.31 -19.43
CA ASP A 97 -7.94 -0.45 -19.68
C ASP A 97 -8.44 -1.82 -19.21
N ASN A 98 -7.65 -2.88 -19.45
CA ASN A 98 -8.01 -4.24 -19.09
C ASN A 98 -7.91 -4.52 -17.59
N ILE A 99 -7.14 -3.73 -16.83
CA ILE A 99 -7.02 -3.90 -15.38
C ILE A 99 -8.13 -3.19 -14.59
N GLN A 100 -8.87 -2.23 -15.18
CA GLN A 100 -9.90 -1.47 -14.47
C GLN A 100 -10.97 -2.34 -13.78
N PRO A 101 -11.52 -3.40 -14.42
CA PRO A 101 -12.53 -4.24 -13.77
C PRO A 101 -12.00 -4.94 -12.51
N PHE A 102 -10.72 -5.30 -12.48
CA PHE A 102 -10.11 -5.92 -11.31
C PHE A 102 -9.88 -4.91 -10.18
N LEU A 103 -9.53 -3.67 -10.53
CA LEU A 103 -9.45 -2.58 -9.56
C LEU A 103 -10.82 -2.28 -8.94
N GLU A 104 -11.89 -2.34 -9.74
CA GLU A 104 -13.25 -2.13 -9.29
C GLU A 104 -13.73 -3.23 -8.33
N LEU A 105 -13.45 -4.50 -8.65
CA LEU A 105 -13.74 -5.63 -7.77
C LEU A 105 -12.97 -5.57 -6.45
N ASN A 106 -11.78 -4.99 -6.49
CA ASN A 106 -10.92 -4.89 -5.34
C ASN A 106 -11.38 -3.76 -4.41
N GLU A 107 -11.69 -2.58 -4.93
CA GLU A 107 -11.93 -1.37 -4.16
C GLU A 107 -13.37 -1.21 -3.65
N ARG A 108 -13.49 -0.77 -2.40
CA ARG A 108 -14.73 -0.26 -1.81
C ARG A 108 -14.46 1.08 -1.15
N PHE A 109 -14.90 2.14 -1.81
CA PHE A 109 -14.75 3.49 -1.30
C PHE A 109 -15.72 3.74 -0.14
N GLU A 110 -15.21 4.22 0.98
CA GLU A 110 -15.96 4.47 2.21
C GLU A 110 -15.71 5.89 2.74
N PRO A 111 -16.67 6.48 3.46
CA PRO A 111 -16.48 7.77 4.11
C PRO A 111 -15.29 7.75 5.09
N PRO A 112 -14.56 8.87 5.24
CA PRO A 112 -13.42 8.94 6.15
C PRO A 112 -13.88 8.87 7.61
N ALA A 113 -13.00 8.36 8.50
CA ALA A 113 -13.32 8.14 9.91
C ALA A 113 -13.80 9.40 10.67
N ASN A 114 -13.31 10.58 10.30
CA ASN A 114 -13.70 11.87 10.89
C ASN A 114 -14.96 12.48 10.26
N ARG A 115 -15.55 11.84 9.25
CA ARG A 115 -16.78 12.26 8.57
C ARG A 115 -16.75 13.71 8.02
N HIS A 116 -15.56 14.20 7.68
CA HIS A 116 -15.42 15.53 7.08
C HIS A 116 -16.01 15.56 5.65
N ASN A 117 -16.26 16.76 5.13
CA ASN A 117 -16.75 16.91 3.75
C ASN A 117 -15.64 16.58 2.73
N ILE A 118 -15.90 15.57 1.91
CA ILE A 118 -14.97 15.02 0.90
C ILE A 118 -15.19 15.58 -0.51
N THR A 119 -16.03 16.60 -0.67
CA THR A 119 -16.29 17.24 -1.97
C THR A 119 -14.99 17.77 -2.58
N GLY A 120 -14.67 17.33 -3.80
CA GLY A 120 -13.46 17.73 -4.53
C GLY A 120 -12.17 17.03 -4.09
N GLN A 121 -12.25 16.00 -3.24
CA GLN A 121 -11.08 15.21 -2.82
C GLN A 121 -10.86 13.92 -3.62
N PHE A 122 -11.87 13.50 -4.37
CA PHE A 122 -11.84 12.31 -5.22
C PHE A 122 -12.85 12.46 -6.37
N ASP A 123 -12.65 11.70 -7.44
CA ASP A 123 -13.59 11.59 -8.55
C ASP A 123 -14.39 10.28 -8.43
N PRO A 124 -15.71 10.33 -8.17
CA PRO A 124 -16.50 9.12 -7.99
C PRO A 124 -16.60 8.24 -9.25
N SER A 125 -16.31 8.76 -10.45
CA SER A 125 -16.39 7.99 -11.70
C SER A 125 -15.29 6.94 -11.84
N VAL A 126 -14.18 7.11 -11.13
CA VAL A 126 -13.04 6.19 -11.19
C VAL A 126 -12.94 5.27 -9.97
N HIS A 127 -13.83 5.38 -8.99
CA HIS A 127 -13.80 4.60 -7.75
C HIS A 127 -14.98 3.64 -7.63
N SER A 128 -14.72 2.46 -7.09
CA SER A 128 -15.74 1.45 -6.81
C SER A 128 -16.25 1.52 -5.38
N PHE A 129 -17.51 1.14 -5.16
CA PHE A 129 -18.17 1.10 -3.84
C PHE A 129 -18.58 -0.31 -3.42
N THR A 130 -18.22 -1.34 -4.19
CA THR A 130 -18.74 -2.71 -3.99
C THR A 130 -17.67 -3.74 -3.70
N GLY A 131 -16.38 -3.38 -3.82
CA GLY A 131 -15.29 -4.32 -3.65
C GLY A 131 -15.05 -4.78 -2.21
N ILE A 132 -13.94 -5.48 -2.04
CA ILE A 132 -13.59 -6.14 -0.78
C ILE A 132 -12.80 -5.18 0.13
N HIS A 133 -12.09 -4.22 -0.44
CA HIS A 133 -11.07 -3.42 0.23
C HIS A 133 -11.52 -1.98 0.49
N ALA A 134 -11.73 -1.66 1.76
CA ALA A 134 -12.10 -0.32 2.18
C ALA A 134 -10.98 0.70 1.86
N VAL A 135 -11.34 1.74 1.12
CA VAL A 135 -10.48 2.89 0.78
C VAL A 135 -11.22 4.16 1.16
N SER A 136 -10.55 5.10 1.81
CA SER A 136 -11.16 6.38 2.20
C SER A 136 -10.23 7.55 1.91
N PRO A 137 -10.76 8.77 1.69
CA PRO A 137 -9.96 9.98 1.57
C PRO A 137 -9.10 10.23 2.81
N ARG A 138 -8.03 11.01 2.61
CA ARG A 138 -7.09 11.35 3.67
C ARG A 138 -7.78 12.13 4.79
N PHE A 139 -7.31 11.96 6.02
CA PHE A 139 -7.76 12.67 7.22
C PHE A 139 -7.45 14.20 7.24
N SER A 140 -6.93 14.81 6.16
CA SER A 140 -6.34 16.16 6.21
C SER A 140 -7.19 17.23 5.51
N ASP A 141 -7.74 18.17 6.28
CA ASP A 141 -8.51 19.34 5.80
C ASP A 141 -7.66 20.43 5.11
N ARG A 142 -6.34 20.23 4.92
CA ARG A 142 -5.38 21.30 4.57
C ARG A 142 -4.89 21.37 3.12
N TYR A 143 -5.51 20.68 2.16
CA TYR A 143 -5.11 20.76 0.75
C TYR A 143 -6.10 21.58 -0.10
N ARG A 144 -6.21 22.89 0.18
CA ARG A 144 -7.07 23.81 -0.61
C ARG A 144 -6.32 24.88 -1.42
N HIS A 145 -4.98 24.84 -1.52
CA HIS A 145 -4.23 26.00 -2.04
C HIS A 145 -3.13 25.76 -3.08
N HIS A 146 -3.00 24.58 -3.67
CA HIS A 146 -2.06 24.41 -4.80
C HIS A 146 -2.83 23.83 -5.98
N GLY A 147 -3.15 24.69 -6.95
CA GLY A 147 -4.02 24.44 -8.11
C GLY A 147 -3.48 23.41 -9.10
N TYR A 148 -3.18 22.21 -8.62
CA TYR A 148 -2.98 21.04 -9.44
C TYR A 148 -4.36 20.47 -9.80
N PRO A 149 -4.71 20.37 -11.09
CA PRO A 149 -5.96 19.74 -11.49
C PRO A 149 -5.94 18.24 -11.12
N LEU A 150 -7.14 17.72 -10.81
CA LEU A 150 -7.42 16.29 -10.80
C LEU A 150 -7.40 15.75 -12.23
#